data_AF-A0A133ZQ05-F1
#
_entry.id   AF-A0A133ZQ05-F1
#
_cell.length_a   1.000
_cell.length_b   1.000
_cell.length_c   1.000
_cell.angle_alpha   90.00
_cell.angle_beta   90.00
_cell.angle_gamma   90.00
#
_symmetry.space_group_name_H-M   'P 1'
#
loop_
_entity.id
_entity.type
_entity.pdbx_description
1 polymer ?
#
loop_
_entity_poly.entity_id
_entity_poly.type
_entity_poly.pdbx_seq_one_letter_code
_entity_poly.pdbx_strand_id
1 'polypeptide(L)'
;MAETLTKEDIKKIEAEIEERKLVLRPQLIEAVKEARAQGDLSENFEYYAAKREKNKNESRINYLERMLRFCHVYEDKTNDDEVGIGKEVELYFEDDDESEKFKIVTSIRGDSLEGRLSIESPIGKAIVGKKKGDRVKVPVGDGGYFVKIMSIEINKEDDDIRSF
;
A
#
# COMPACT_ATOMS: atom_id res chain seq x y z
N MET A 1 2.84 3.01 -14.90
CA MET A 1 2.34 4.27 -14.31
C MET A 1 3.27 4.64 -13.18
N ALA A 2 3.44 5.94 -12.90
CA ALA A 2 4.14 6.37 -11.69
C ALA A 2 3.22 6.12 -10.49
N GLU A 3 3.71 5.47 -9.44
CA GLU A 3 2.94 5.22 -8.22
C GLU A 3 2.81 6.50 -7.40
N THR A 4 1.66 6.74 -6.78
CA THR A 4 1.47 7.84 -5.85
C THR A 4 1.73 7.36 -4.42
N LEU A 5 2.70 7.95 -3.73
CA LEU A 5 3.15 7.54 -2.41
C LEU A 5 3.06 8.68 -1.41
N THR A 6 2.70 8.37 -0.16
CA THR A 6 2.81 9.30 0.96
C THR A 6 4.24 9.35 1.51
N LYS A 7 4.56 10.34 2.36
CA LYS A 7 5.84 10.38 3.08
C LYS A 7 6.06 9.15 3.97
N GLU A 8 4.97 8.58 4.49
CA GLU A 8 4.99 7.39 5.32
C GLU A 8 5.27 6.13 4.49
N ASP A 9 4.68 6.02 3.30
CA ASP A 9 5.01 4.97 2.31
C ASP A 9 6.50 4.95 1.99
N ILE A 10 7.05 6.12 1.68
CA ILE A 10 8.46 6.27 1.33
C ILE A 10 9.35 5.74 2.46
N LYS A 11 9.09 6.16 3.71
CA LYS A 11 9.83 5.67 4.88
C LYS A 11 9.75 4.14 5.02
N LYS A 12 8.56 3.56 4.85
CA LYS A 12 8.37 2.09 4.94
C LYS A 12 9.13 1.36 3.84
N ILE A 13 9.12 1.88 2.61
CA ILE A 13 9.86 1.31 1.48
C ILE A 13 11.38 1.44 1.69
N GLU A 14 11.86 2.58 2.18
CA GLU A 14 13.27 2.79 2.51
C GLU A 14 13.75 1.83 3.60
N ALA A 15 12.95 1.64 4.66
CA ALA A 15 13.24 0.68 5.71
C ALA A 15 13.29 -0.78 5.18
N GLU A 16 12.34 -1.17 4.32
CA GLU A 16 12.36 -2.51 3.69
C GLU A 16 13.61 -2.69 2.81
N ILE A 17 13.99 -1.67 2.03
CA ILE A 17 15.22 -1.71 1.21
C ILE A 17 16.45 -1.88 2.12
N GLU A 18 16.53 -1.15 3.22
CA GLU A 18 17.65 -1.21 4.16
C GLU A 18 17.77 -2.59 4.79
N GLU A 19 16.69 -3.14 5.34
CA GLU A 19 16.65 -4.50 5.89
C GLU A 19 17.11 -5.52 4.85
N ARG A 20 16.57 -5.45 3.63
CA ARG A 20 16.94 -6.37 2.54
C ARG A 20 18.39 -6.29 2.15
N LYS A 21 19.01 -5.11 2.20
CA LYS A 21 20.41 -4.88 1.83
C LYS A 21 21.38 -5.24 2.96
N LEU A 22 21.06 -4.86 4.19
CA LEU A 22 21.97 -4.96 5.33
C LEU A 22 21.83 -6.29 6.09
N VAL A 23 20.65 -6.89 6.10
CA VAL A 23 20.36 -8.13 6.83
C VAL A 23 20.23 -9.31 5.87
N LEU A 24 19.23 -9.27 4.96
CA LEU A 24 18.88 -10.43 4.15
C LEU A 24 19.92 -10.75 3.07
N ARG A 25 20.43 -9.74 2.35
CA ARG A 25 21.40 -9.97 1.27
C ARG A 25 22.66 -10.68 1.76
N PRO A 26 23.33 -10.27 2.87
CA PRO A 26 24.45 -11.03 3.43
C PRO A 26 24.10 -12.48 3.77
N GLN A 27 22.95 -12.71 4.43
CA GLN A 27 22.49 -14.05 4.81
C GLN A 27 22.28 -14.94 3.57
N LEU A 28 21.62 -14.41 2.53
CA LEU A 28 21.36 -15.15 1.29
C LEU A 28 22.63 -15.45 0.50
N ILE A 29 23.63 -14.56 0.56
CA ILE A 29 24.95 -14.81 -0.05
C ILE A 29 25.66 -15.96 0.68
N GLU A 30 25.64 -15.96 2.01
CA GLU A 30 26.26 -17.05 2.79
C GLU A 30 25.52 -18.37 2.57
N ALA A 31 24.19 -18.37 2.56
CA ALA A 31 23.39 -19.57 2.25
C ALA A 31 23.72 -20.18 0.87
N VAL A 32 23.91 -19.33 -0.15
CA VAL A 32 24.34 -19.80 -1.49
C VAL A 32 25.75 -20.39 -1.43
N LYS A 33 26.65 -19.81 -0.64
CA LYS A 33 28.04 -20.29 -0.49
C LYS A 33 28.11 -21.61 0.27
N GLU A 34 27.34 -21.75 1.34
CA GLU A 34 27.20 -23.00 2.11
C GLU A 34 26.61 -24.11 1.24
N ALA A 35 25.50 -23.85 0.56
CA ALA A 35 24.89 -24.83 -0.35
C ALA A 35 25.86 -25.25 -1.45
N ARG A 36 26.64 -24.31 -2.00
CA ARG A 36 27.68 -24.59 -3.01
C ARG A 36 28.80 -25.49 -2.47
N ALA A 37 29.10 -25.45 -1.18
CA ALA A 37 30.15 -26.27 -0.56
C ALA A 37 29.74 -27.74 -0.38
N GLN A 38 28.46 -28.09 -0.50
CA GLN A 38 27.94 -29.44 -0.28
C GLN A 38 28.20 -30.45 -1.45
N GLY A 39 29.03 -30.10 -2.44
CA GLY A 39 29.49 -31.06 -3.46
C GLY A 39 28.91 -30.81 -4.86
N ASP A 40 28.40 -31.85 -5.52
CA ASP A 40 28.04 -31.82 -6.94
C ASP A 40 26.88 -30.85 -7.22
N LEU A 41 27.15 -29.81 -8.01
CA LEU A 41 26.20 -28.74 -8.32
C LEU A 41 25.12 -29.17 -9.32
N SER A 42 25.30 -30.28 -10.02
CA SER A 42 24.35 -30.74 -11.03
C SER A 42 23.04 -31.24 -10.41
N GLU A 43 23.08 -31.78 -9.19
CA GLU A 43 21.91 -32.32 -8.46
C GLU A 43 21.57 -31.54 -7.18
N ASN A 44 22.31 -30.48 -6.86
CA ASN A 44 22.16 -29.76 -5.60
C ASN A 44 20.93 -28.82 -5.61
N PHE A 45 19.78 -29.37 -5.24
CA PHE A 45 18.52 -28.64 -5.11
C PHE A 45 18.61 -27.45 -4.13
N GLU A 46 19.38 -27.59 -3.05
CA GLU A 46 19.56 -26.52 -2.05
C GLU A 46 20.27 -25.31 -2.66
N TYR A 47 21.27 -25.52 -3.50
CA TYR A 47 21.97 -24.45 -4.22
C TYR A 47 21.02 -23.70 -5.16
N TYR A 48 20.19 -24.41 -5.93
CA TYR A 48 19.22 -23.77 -6.81
C TYR A 48 18.15 -23.00 -6.03
N ALA A 49 17.69 -23.52 -4.90
CA ALA A 49 16.75 -22.85 -4.02
C ALA A 49 17.37 -21.57 -3.41
N ALA A 50 18.56 -21.66 -2.83
CA ALA A 50 19.27 -20.51 -2.26
C ALA A 50 19.53 -19.42 -3.30
N LYS A 51 19.92 -19.81 -4.53
CA LYS A 51 20.12 -18.87 -5.64
C LYS A 51 18.81 -18.19 -6.06
N ARG A 52 17.70 -18.93 -6.06
CA ARG A 52 16.37 -18.37 -6.37
C ARG A 52 15.95 -17.35 -5.32
N GLU A 53 16.09 -17.65 -4.04
CA GLU A 53 15.73 -16.72 -2.96
C GLU A 53 16.62 -15.47 -2.98
N LYS A 54 17.93 -15.62 -3.20
CA LYS A 54 18.83 -14.49 -3.43
C LYS A 54 18.34 -13.60 -4.59
N ASN A 55 18.01 -14.19 -5.74
CA ASN A 55 17.53 -13.44 -6.89
C ASN A 55 16.18 -12.76 -6.61
N LYS A 56 15.28 -13.42 -5.89
CA LYS A 56 14.00 -12.85 -5.47
C LYS A 56 14.19 -11.62 -4.59
N ASN A 57 15.14 -11.66 -3.66
CA ASN A 57 15.51 -10.49 -2.85
C ASN A 57 16.03 -9.34 -3.73
N GLU A 58 16.95 -9.61 -4.67
CA GLU A 58 17.46 -8.60 -5.59
C GLU A 58 16.36 -8.00 -6.48
N SER A 59 15.46 -8.83 -7.01
CA SER A 59 14.30 -8.37 -7.78
C SER A 59 13.40 -7.46 -6.95
N ARG A 60 13.18 -7.79 -5.67
CA ARG A 60 12.38 -6.95 -4.76
C ARG A 60 13.06 -5.63 -4.47
N ILE A 61 14.35 -5.61 -4.17
CA ILE A 61 15.11 -4.35 -3.97
C ILE A 61 14.99 -3.46 -5.22
N ASN A 62 15.26 -4.01 -6.41
CA ASN A 62 15.19 -3.26 -7.67
C ASN A 62 13.79 -2.70 -7.94
N TYR A 63 12.75 -3.47 -7.63
CA TYR A 63 11.37 -3.03 -7.74
C TYR A 63 11.09 -1.82 -6.82
N LEU A 64 11.47 -1.92 -5.55
CA LEU A 64 11.27 -0.86 -4.56
C LEU A 64 12.07 0.41 -4.89
N GLU A 65 13.34 0.28 -5.28
CA GLU A 65 14.17 1.41 -5.70
C GLU A 65 13.63 2.10 -6.95
N ARG A 66 13.11 1.31 -7.91
CA ARG A 66 12.47 1.86 -9.10
C ARG A 66 11.19 2.61 -8.74
N MET A 67 10.40 2.07 -7.82
CA MET A 67 9.19 2.72 -7.33
C MET A 67 9.51 4.06 -6.66
N LEU A 68 10.47 4.12 -5.74
CA LEU A 68 10.89 5.38 -5.11
C LEU A 68 11.41 6.40 -6.13
N ARG A 69 12.18 5.95 -7.13
CA ARG A 69 12.76 6.83 -8.15
C ARG A 69 11.71 7.54 -9.01
N PHE A 70 10.60 6.87 -9.30
CA PHE A 70 9.59 7.35 -10.25
C PHE A 70 8.25 7.68 -9.59
N CYS A 71 8.14 7.61 -8.26
CA CYS A 71 6.90 7.90 -7.56
C CYS A 71 6.54 9.39 -7.64
N HIS A 72 5.24 9.66 -7.52
CA HIS A 72 4.74 10.98 -7.19
C HIS A 72 4.49 11.07 -5.69
N VAL A 73 5.11 12.03 -5.02
CA VAL A 73 4.89 12.25 -3.59
C VAL A 73 3.58 12.99 -3.41
N TYR A 74 2.61 12.35 -2.76
CA TYR A 74 1.37 12.97 -2.36
C TYR A 74 1.56 13.76 -1.07
N GLU A 75 1.21 15.04 -1.11
CA GLU A 75 1.04 15.85 0.08
C GLU A 75 -0.45 16.08 0.31
N ASP A 76 -0.96 15.57 1.43
CA ASP A 76 -2.33 15.84 1.82
C ASP A 76 -2.47 17.33 2.18
N LYS A 77 -3.32 18.03 1.44
CA LYS A 77 -3.64 19.45 1.63
C LYS A 77 -5.06 19.66 2.15
N THR A 78 -5.75 18.58 2.52
CA THR A 78 -7.11 18.65 3.04
C THR A 78 -7.12 19.11 4.49
N ASN A 79 -8.15 19.86 4.85
CA ASN A 79 -8.36 20.28 6.24
C ASN A 79 -8.79 19.10 7.11
N ASP A 80 -8.64 19.20 8.43
CA ASP A 80 -9.00 18.12 9.37
C ASP A 80 -10.47 17.65 9.24
N ASP A 81 -11.37 18.54 8.79
CA ASP A 81 -12.80 18.27 8.57
C ASP A 81 -13.15 17.80 7.15
N GLU A 82 -12.14 17.60 6.30
CA GLU A 82 -12.26 17.14 4.92
C GLU A 82 -11.71 15.72 4.74
N VAL A 83 -12.29 14.96 3.82
CA VAL A 83 -11.79 13.62 3.47
C VAL A 83 -10.42 13.73 2.80
N GLY A 84 -9.42 13.08 3.39
CA GLY A 84 -8.02 13.08 2.97
C GLY A 84 -7.33 11.75 3.25
N ILE A 85 -6.08 11.61 2.82
CA ILE A 85 -5.33 10.36 3.00
C ILE A 85 -5.02 10.14 4.49
N GLY A 86 -5.16 8.89 4.94
CA GLY A 86 -4.92 8.49 6.32
C GLY A 86 -6.12 8.73 7.24
N LYS A 87 -7.20 9.34 6.76
CA LYS A 87 -8.44 9.52 7.51
C LYS A 87 -9.36 8.32 7.32
N GLU A 88 -10.10 8.00 8.36
CA GLU A 88 -11.21 7.07 8.32
C GLU A 88 -12.50 7.85 8.03
N VAL A 89 -13.30 7.32 7.12
CA VAL A 89 -14.56 7.91 6.70
C VAL A 89 -15.66 6.86 6.76
N GLU A 90 -16.82 7.27 7.23
CA GLU A 90 -18.03 6.45 7.16
C GLU A 90 -18.90 6.95 6.03
N LEU A 91 -19.19 6.06 5.09
CA LEU A 91 -20.00 6.35 3.91
C LEU A 91 -21.32 5.59 4.02
N TYR A 92 -22.42 6.32 3.93
CA TYR A 92 -23.75 5.75 3.77
C TYR A 92 -24.09 5.63 2.29
N PHE A 93 -24.38 4.41 1.83
CA PHE A 93 -24.75 4.09 0.45
C PHE A 93 -26.28 4.12 0.33
N GLU A 94 -26.82 5.06 -0.45
CA GLU A 94 -28.27 5.26 -0.54
C GLU A 94 -29.00 4.11 -1.24
N ASP A 95 -28.32 3.41 -2.15
CA ASP A 95 -28.93 2.32 -2.93
C ASP A 95 -29.09 1.04 -2.08
N ASP A 96 -28.21 0.84 -1.11
CA ASP A 96 -28.17 -0.36 -0.25
C ASP A 96 -28.73 -0.10 1.17
N ASP A 97 -28.97 1.17 1.54
CA ASP A 97 -29.38 1.60 2.89
C ASP A 97 -28.40 1.15 4.00
N GLU A 98 -27.11 1.08 3.67
CA GLU A 98 -26.04 0.60 4.57
C GLU A 98 -24.93 1.65 4.74
N SER A 99 -24.23 1.59 5.89
CA SER A 99 -23.05 2.42 6.16
C SER A 99 -21.81 1.56 6.33
N GLU A 100 -20.74 1.92 5.64
CA GLU A 100 -19.44 1.24 5.74
C GLU A 100 -18.34 2.23 6.09
N LYS A 101 -17.36 1.75 6.85
CA LYS A 101 -16.17 2.52 7.24
C LYS A 101 -15.00 2.18 6.35
N PHE A 102 -14.33 3.21 5.84
CA PHE A 102 -13.16 3.08 5.00
C PHE A 102 -12.03 3.96 5.49
N LYS A 103 -10.81 3.42 5.44
CA LYS A 103 -9.59 4.20 5.54
C LYS A 103 -9.16 4.66 4.15
N ILE A 104 -8.97 5.96 3.99
CA ILE A 104 -8.52 6.54 2.72
C ILE A 104 -7.02 6.34 2.57
N VAL A 105 -6.61 5.73 1.46
CA VAL A 105 -5.22 5.34 1.21
C VAL A 105 -4.80 5.63 -0.23
N THR A 106 -3.51 5.47 -0.53
CA THR A 106 -2.97 5.47 -1.90
C THR A 106 -3.31 4.15 -2.61
N SER A 107 -3.21 4.12 -3.95
CA SER A 107 -3.52 2.91 -4.74
C SER A 107 -2.70 1.69 -4.36
N ILE A 108 -1.44 1.86 -3.94
CA ILE A 108 -0.59 0.74 -3.52
C ILE A 108 -1.06 0.08 -2.21
N ARG A 109 -1.81 0.81 -1.39
CA ARG A 109 -2.39 0.33 -0.12
C ARG A 109 -3.87 -0.04 -0.26
N GLY A 110 -4.47 0.16 -1.44
CA GLY A 110 -5.90 -0.03 -1.66
C GLY A 110 -6.29 -1.50 -1.55
N ASP A 111 -7.22 -1.80 -0.65
CA ASP A 111 -7.85 -3.10 -0.50
C ASP A 111 -9.26 -2.89 0.08
N SER A 112 -10.27 -2.94 -0.78
CA SER A 112 -11.66 -2.72 -0.37
C SER A 112 -12.16 -3.78 0.60
N LEU A 113 -11.61 -5.00 0.56
CA LEU A 113 -12.01 -6.08 1.48
C LEU A 113 -11.50 -5.83 2.90
N GLU A 114 -10.39 -5.12 3.04
CA GLU A 114 -9.85 -4.68 4.33
C GLU A 114 -10.32 -3.26 4.72
N GLY A 115 -11.32 -2.70 4.04
CA GLY A 115 -11.80 -1.34 4.31
C GLY A 115 -10.80 -0.25 3.91
N ARG A 116 -9.82 -0.53 3.05
CA ARG A 116 -8.84 0.46 2.56
C ARG A 116 -9.24 0.98 1.17
N LEU A 117 -9.78 2.19 1.15
CA LEU A 117 -10.28 2.81 -0.07
C LEU A 117 -9.22 3.70 -0.73
N SER A 118 -8.82 3.37 -1.96
CA SER A 118 -7.87 4.18 -2.72
C SER A 118 -8.47 5.53 -3.13
N ILE A 119 -7.69 6.61 -2.98
CA ILE A 119 -8.01 7.94 -3.51
C ILE A 119 -8.16 7.99 -5.04
N GLU A 120 -7.64 7.00 -5.76
CA GLU A 120 -7.74 6.95 -7.23
C GLU A 120 -8.96 6.17 -7.71
N SER A 121 -9.67 5.48 -6.80
CA SER A 121 -10.93 4.79 -7.08
C SER A 121 -12.05 5.78 -7.44
N PRO A 122 -13.13 5.35 -8.12
CA PRO A 122 -14.26 6.22 -8.43
C PRO A 122 -14.89 6.88 -7.19
N ILE A 123 -15.09 6.11 -6.10
CA ILE A 123 -15.56 6.65 -4.82
C ILE A 123 -14.55 7.64 -4.26
N GLY A 124 -13.29 7.21 -4.12
CA GLY A 124 -12.22 8.03 -3.53
C GLY A 124 -12.10 9.38 -4.22
N LYS A 125 -12.05 9.39 -5.55
CA LYS A 125 -12.02 10.63 -6.36
C LYS A 125 -13.23 11.53 -6.13
N ALA A 126 -14.40 10.95 -5.86
CA ALA A 126 -15.63 11.72 -5.65
C ALA A 126 -15.67 12.38 -4.26
N ILE A 127 -15.17 11.68 -3.23
CA ILE A 127 -15.29 12.11 -1.83
C ILE A 127 -14.09 12.93 -1.32
N VAL A 128 -12.90 12.82 -1.92
CA VAL A 128 -11.71 13.57 -1.47
C VAL A 128 -11.99 15.09 -1.47
N GLY A 129 -11.65 15.74 -0.36
CA GLY A 129 -11.89 17.17 -0.12
C GLY A 129 -13.33 17.54 0.26
N LYS A 130 -14.23 16.55 0.38
CA LYS A 130 -15.61 16.75 0.86
C LYS A 130 -15.68 16.67 2.38
N LYS A 131 -16.76 17.19 2.95
CA LYS A 131 -16.95 17.31 4.40
C LYS A 131 -18.06 16.38 4.90
N LYS A 132 -18.09 16.18 6.21
CA LYS A 132 -19.21 15.49 6.87
C LYS A 132 -20.54 16.15 6.50
N GLY A 133 -21.52 15.32 6.13
CA GLY A 133 -22.85 15.72 5.72
C GLY A 133 -23.02 15.88 4.21
N ASP A 134 -21.93 15.95 3.43
CA ASP A 134 -22.00 16.08 1.98
C ASP A 134 -22.60 14.82 1.34
N ARG A 135 -23.49 15.04 0.37
CA ARG A 135 -24.02 14.01 -0.53
C ARG A 135 -23.29 14.09 -1.86
N VAL A 136 -22.66 13.00 -2.27
CA VAL A 136 -21.75 12.95 -3.41
C VAL A 136 -22.21 11.88 -4.40
N LYS A 137 -22.19 12.20 -5.70
CA LYS A 137 -22.45 11.22 -6.75
C LYS A 137 -21.14 10.52 -7.13
N VAL A 138 -21.13 9.19 -7.04
CA VAL A 138 -20.02 8.35 -7.50
C VAL A 138 -20.33 7.86 -8.92
N PRO A 139 -19.53 8.22 -9.94
CA PRO A 139 -19.76 7.78 -11.30
C PRO A 139 -19.40 6.30 -11.50
N VAL A 140 -20.28 5.53 -12.13
CA VAL A 140 -20.05 4.13 -12.53
C VAL A 140 -20.59 3.91 -13.94
N GLY A 141 -19.69 3.77 -14.91
CA GLY A 141 -20.07 3.68 -16.32
C GLY A 141 -20.88 4.91 -16.78
N ASP A 142 -22.00 4.68 -17.44
CA ASP A 142 -22.94 5.73 -17.86
C ASP A 142 -23.84 6.22 -16.70
N GLY A 143 -23.80 5.55 -15.55
CA GLY A 143 -24.61 5.83 -14.37
C GLY A 143 -23.80 6.29 -13.16
N GLY A 144 -24.35 6.04 -11.97
CA GLY A 144 -23.69 6.31 -10.70
C GLY A 144 -24.68 6.30 -9.55
N TYR A 145 -24.17 6.04 -8.35
CA TYR A 145 -24.94 6.01 -7.11
C TYR A 145 -24.55 7.20 -6.22
N PHE A 146 -25.33 7.43 -5.17
CA PHE A 146 -25.06 8.48 -4.20
C PHE A 146 -24.56 7.90 -2.89
N VAL A 147 -23.56 8.58 -2.33
CA VAL A 147 -23.08 8.31 -0.98
C VAL A 147 -23.17 9.58 -0.15
N LYS A 148 -23.39 9.41 1.15
CA LYS A 148 -23.34 10.50 2.13
C LYS A 148 -22.21 10.28 3.12
N ILE A 149 -21.43 11.32 3.36
CA ILE A 149 -20.33 11.27 4.33
C ILE A 149 -20.90 11.46 5.73
N MET A 150 -20.84 10.42 6.55
CA MET A 150 -21.44 10.39 7.89
C MET A 150 -20.47 10.85 8.97
N SER A 151 -19.20 10.46 8.86
CA SER A 151 -18.14 10.84 9.78
C SER A 151 -16.78 10.88 9.07
N ILE A 152 -15.86 11.68 9.63
CA ILE A 152 -14.46 11.78 9.22
C ILE A 152 -13.65 11.78 10.53
N GLU A 153 -12.78 10.80 10.67
CA GLU A 153 -11.96 10.60 11.87
C GLU A 153 -10.47 10.52 11.48
N ILE A 154 -9.63 11.23 12.22
CA ILE A 154 -8.17 11.18 12.02
C ILE A 154 -7.64 10.10 12.95
N ASN A 155 -7.57 8.87 12.45
CA ASN A 155 -7.08 7.75 13.25
C ASN A 155 -5.58 7.54 13.01
N LYS A 156 -4.76 8.02 13.96
CA LYS A 156 -3.29 7.89 13.92
C LYS A 156 -2.78 6.54 14.44
N GLU A 157 -3.66 5.66 14.94
CA GLU A 157 -3.27 4.44 15.66
C GLU A 157 -2.88 3.26 14.76
N ASP A 158 -3.16 3.30 13.47
CA ASP A 158 -2.83 2.24 12.50
C ASP A 158 -1.36 2.28 12.01
N ASP A 159 -0.54 3.18 12.56
CA ASP A 159 0.88 3.30 12.24
C ASP A 159 1.74 2.21 12.90
N ASP A 160 1.19 1.45 13.84
CA ASP A 160 1.90 0.33 14.45
C ASP A 160 1.83 -0.94 13.58
N ILE A 161 3.03 -1.42 13.26
CA ILE A 161 3.29 -2.70 12.61
C ILE A 161 2.53 -3.79 13.36
N ARG A 162 1.59 -4.48 12.68
CA ARG A 162 1.21 -5.83 13.12
C ARG A 162 2.46 -6.69 13.05
N SER A 163 3.12 -6.84 14.19
CA SER A 163 4.13 -7.86 14.39
C SER A 163 3.44 -9.21 14.47
N PHE A 164 3.64 -10.06 13.47
CA PHE A 164 3.66 -11.52 13.64
C PHE A 164 4.70 -12.11 12.70
#